data_AF-A0A7W0Z0F9-F1
#
_entry.id   AF-A0A7W0Z0F9-F1
#
_cell.length_a   1.000
_cell.length_b   1.000
_cell.length_c   1.000
_cell.angle_alpha   90.00
_cell.angle_beta   90.00
_cell.angle_gamma   90.00
#
_symmetry.space_group_name_H-M   'P 1'
#
loop_
_entity.id
_entity.type
_entity.pdbx_description
1 polymer ?
#
loop_
_entity_poly.entity_id
_entity_poly.type
_entity_poly.pdbx_seq_one_letter_code
_entity_poly.pdbx_strand_id
1 'polypeptide(L)'
;MVRELLAEGEVQRAYLGIEMQTLTDELAQALGVDERKGVLVANVREGSPAERAGLRGGQDGDVIVSVDGKPVDSADELSSVVANKEPGETLMLELRREGKTEELRVKLEKRPAPQ
;
A
#
# COMPACT_ATOMS: atom_id res chain seq x y z
N MET A 1 -26.73 11.17 -3.15
CA MET A 1 -26.45 10.75 -4.54
C MET A 1 -25.00 10.29 -4.60
N VAL A 2 -24.74 9.03 -4.30
CA VAL A 2 -23.50 8.32 -4.67
C VAL A 2 -23.91 6.91 -5.05
N ARG A 3 -24.29 6.74 -6.32
CA ARG A 3 -24.45 5.43 -6.94
C ARG A 3 -23.16 5.18 -7.71
N GLU A 4 -22.13 4.73 -7.01
CA GLU A 4 -20.89 4.36 -7.69
C GLU A 4 -20.94 2.86 -7.97
N LEU A 5 -21.44 2.58 -9.17
CA LEU A 5 -21.18 1.44 -10.03
C LEU A 5 -20.52 0.21 -9.35
N LEU A 6 -21.36 -0.60 -8.71
CA LEU A 6 -21.19 -2.06 -8.66
C LEU A 6 -21.39 -2.61 -10.09
N ALA A 7 -20.42 -2.37 -10.98
CA ALA A 7 -20.39 -3.01 -12.28
C ALA A 7 -19.68 -4.36 -12.11
N GLU A 8 -20.49 -5.42 -12.14
CA GLU A 8 -20.11 -6.83 -12.26
C GLU A 8 -19.39 -7.13 -13.58
N GLY A 9 -18.19 -6.59 -13.74
CA GLY A 9 -17.13 -7.24 -14.50
C GLY A 9 -16.04 -7.55 -13.50
N GLU A 10 -15.54 -8.79 -13.44
CA GLU A 10 -14.34 -9.11 -12.69
C GLU A 10 -13.17 -8.24 -13.17
N VAL A 11 -13.06 -7.00 -12.67
CA VAL A 11 -11.85 -6.22 -12.89
C VAL A 11 -10.80 -6.99 -12.12
N GLN A 12 -9.93 -7.69 -12.85
CA GLN A 12 -8.79 -8.39 -12.29
C GLN A 12 -7.81 -7.34 -11.78
N ARG A 13 -8.19 -6.63 -10.71
CA ARG A 13 -7.38 -5.62 -10.08
C ARG A 13 -6.27 -6.34 -9.36
N ALA A 14 -5.05 -5.88 -9.59
CA ALA A 14 -3.95 -6.24 -8.73
C ALA A 14 -4.30 -5.91 -7.28
N TYR A 15 -3.82 -6.77 -6.40
CA TYR A 15 -4.10 -6.75 -4.98
C TYR A 15 -2.80 -6.90 -4.22
N LEU A 16 -2.56 -5.95 -3.31
CA LEU A 16 -1.40 -5.94 -2.43
C LEU A 16 -1.72 -6.60 -1.08
N GLY A 17 -2.96 -6.41 -0.60
CA GLY A 17 -3.46 -6.98 0.65
C GLY A 17 -2.99 -6.29 1.92
N ILE A 18 -2.92 -4.96 1.89
CA ILE A 18 -2.64 -4.13 3.05
C ILE A 18 -3.79 -3.18 3.34
N GLU A 19 -3.93 -2.80 4.60
CA GLU A 19 -4.66 -1.62 5.01
C GLU A 19 -3.69 -0.46 5.05
N MET A 20 -4.04 0.59 4.32
CA MET A 20 -3.22 1.79 4.14
C MET A 20 -3.90 2.93 4.85
N GLN A 21 -3.10 3.78 5.49
CA GLN A 21 -3.56 5.01 6.10
C GLN A 21 -2.67 6.15 5.60
N THR A 22 -3.30 7.21 5.09
CA THR A 22 -2.55 8.41 4.68
C THR A 22 -1.84 8.98 5.89
N LEU A 23 -0.52 9.18 5.76
CA LEU A 23 0.29 9.77 6.81
C LEU A 23 -0.06 11.25 6.94
N THR A 24 -0.53 11.65 8.12
CA THR A 24 -0.75 13.06 8.45
C THR A 24 0.43 13.59 9.26
N ASP A 25 0.62 14.91 9.29
CA ASP A 25 1.66 15.54 10.12
C ASP A 25 1.61 15.09 11.59
N GLU A 26 0.40 14.94 12.13
CA GLU A 26 0.17 14.51 13.51
C GLU A 26 0.58 13.05 13.72
N LEU A 27 0.29 12.17 12.76
CA LEU A 27 0.69 10.77 12.79
C LEU A 27 2.21 10.62 12.59
N ALA A 28 2.79 11.38 11.67
CA ALA A 28 4.25 11.41 11.47
C ALA A 28 5.00 11.81 12.74
N GLN A 29 4.51 12.84 13.44
CA GLN A 29 5.05 13.26 14.73
C GLN A 29 4.89 12.18 15.81
N ALA A 30 3.72 11.52 15.87
CA ALA A 30 3.47 10.45 16.83
C ALA A 30 4.36 9.22 16.60
N LEU A 31 4.70 8.93 15.34
CA LEU A 31 5.57 7.84 14.94
C LEU A 31 7.07 8.21 14.95
N GLY A 32 7.40 9.48 15.10
CA GLY A 32 8.78 9.97 15.08
C GLY A 32 9.45 9.80 13.72
N VAL A 33 8.69 9.80 12.62
CA VAL A 33 9.21 9.73 11.25
C VAL A 33 9.47 11.14 10.71
N ASP A 34 10.61 11.34 10.06
CA ASP A 34 10.97 12.63 9.43
C ASP A 34 10.05 12.97 8.24
N GLU A 35 9.47 11.95 7.60
CA GLU A 35 8.53 12.12 6.51
C GLU A 35 7.17 12.58 7.02
N ARG A 36 6.74 13.72 6.47
CA ARG A 36 5.41 14.29 6.72
C ARG A 36 4.36 13.83 5.72
N LYS A 37 4.79 13.07 4.71
CA LYS A 37 3.99 12.64 3.57
C LYS A 37 4.34 11.20 3.26
N GLY A 38 3.33 10.42 2.90
CA GLY A 38 3.46 9.01 2.64
C GLY A 38 2.22 8.24 3.02
N VAL A 39 2.33 6.93 2.96
CA VAL A 39 1.26 6.00 3.28
C VAL A 39 1.75 5.05 4.36
N LEU A 40 1.19 5.16 5.55
CA LEU A 40 1.43 4.20 6.61
C LEU A 40 0.73 2.89 6.29
N VAL A 41 1.45 1.78 6.43
CA VAL A 41 0.86 0.45 6.43
C VAL A 41 0.23 0.22 7.81
N ALA A 42 -1.10 0.36 7.90
CA ALA A 42 -1.84 0.17 9.14
C ALA A 42 -1.98 -1.31 9.50
N ASN A 43 -2.19 -2.17 8.50
CA ASN A 43 -2.30 -3.60 8.68
C ASN A 43 -1.85 -4.34 7.42
N VAL A 44 -1.36 -5.57 7.58
CA VAL A 44 -1.00 -6.45 6.47
C VAL A 44 -1.84 -7.72 6.60
N ARG A 45 -2.61 -8.05 5.57
CA ARG A 45 -3.47 -9.24 5.62
C ARG A 45 -2.63 -10.51 5.52
N GLU A 46 -2.96 -11.48 6.36
CA GLU A 46 -2.31 -12.80 6.32
C GLU A 46 -2.52 -13.47 4.97
N GLY A 47 -1.46 -14.11 4.45
CA GLY A 47 -1.42 -14.75 3.14
C GLY A 47 -1.40 -13.79 1.95
N SER A 48 -1.32 -12.47 2.19
CA SER A 48 -1.27 -11.47 1.13
C SER A 48 0.10 -11.38 0.45
N PRO A 49 0.16 -10.84 -0.78
CA PRO A 49 1.41 -10.48 -1.43
C PRO A 49 2.33 -9.61 -0.57
N ALA A 50 1.75 -8.64 0.15
CA ALA A 50 2.47 -7.75 1.04
C ALA A 50 3.15 -8.48 2.20
N GLU A 51 2.44 -9.40 2.86
CA GLU A 51 3.01 -10.19 3.94
C GLU A 51 4.19 -11.03 3.44
N ARG A 52 4.02 -11.70 2.30
CA ARG A 52 5.06 -12.55 1.70
C ARG A 52 6.27 -11.76 1.23
N ALA A 53 6.07 -10.49 0.89
CA ALA A 53 7.17 -9.57 0.60
C ALA A 53 7.86 -9.05 1.87
N GLY A 54 7.26 -9.22 3.06
CA GLY A 54 7.83 -8.78 4.33
C GLY A 54 7.43 -7.36 4.73
N LEU A 55 6.30 -6.85 4.20
CA LEU A 55 5.69 -5.62 4.73
C LEU A 55 5.24 -5.83 6.17
N ARG A 56 5.41 -4.79 6.98
CA ARG A 56 4.98 -4.71 8.36
C ARG A 56 3.91 -3.65 8.49
N GLY A 57 2.82 -4.03 9.14
CA GLY A 57 1.75 -3.09 9.48
C GLY A 57 1.74 -2.78 10.98
N GLY A 58 1.06 -1.70 11.34
CA GLY A 58 0.77 -1.34 12.72
C GLY A 58 1.42 -0.03 13.14
N GLN A 59 1.67 0.12 14.44
CA GLN A 59 2.27 1.33 15.01
C GLN A 59 3.75 1.47 14.60
N ASP A 60 4.49 0.38 14.54
CA ASP A 60 5.87 0.33 14.02
C ASP A 60 5.90 -0.17 12.56
N GLY A 61 4.81 0.10 11.83
CA GLY A 61 4.63 -0.33 10.46
C GLY A 61 5.54 0.42 9.48
N ASP A 62 5.55 -0.09 8.25
CA ASP A 62 6.27 0.55 7.16
C ASP A 62 5.55 1.81 6.68
N VAL A 63 6.31 2.86 6.39
CA VAL A 63 5.80 4.07 5.75
C VAL A 63 6.21 4.05 4.29
N ILE A 64 5.26 3.87 3.37
CA ILE A 64 5.52 3.90 1.93
C ILE A 64 5.62 5.36 1.49
N VAL A 65 6.74 5.71 0.88
CA VAL A 65 7.01 7.06 0.38
C VAL A 65 6.97 7.16 -1.13
N SER A 66 7.31 6.08 -1.82
CA SER A 66 7.35 6.04 -3.28
C SER A 66 6.94 4.68 -3.80
N VAL A 67 6.36 4.65 -5.00
CA VAL A 67 5.96 3.45 -5.73
C VAL A 67 6.39 3.54 -7.18
N ASP A 68 7.12 2.53 -7.65
CA ASP A 68 7.77 2.49 -8.97
C ASP A 68 8.57 3.78 -9.26
N GLY A 69 9.24 4.32 -8.23
CA GLY A 69 10.00 5.57 -8.32
C GLY A 69 9.15 6.84 -8.38
N LYS A 70 7.83 6.76 -8.17
CA LYS A 70 6.93 7.91 -8.07
C LYS A 70 6.57 8.16 -6.59
N PRO A 71 6.76 9.38 -6.07
CA PRO A 71 6.36 9.68 -4.70
C PRO A 71 4.84 9.53 -4.56
N VAL A 72 4.40 9.03 -3.41
CA VAL A 72 2.99 8.88 -3.05
C VAL A 72 2.69 9.66 -1.79
N ASP A 73 1.71 10.55 -1.87
CA ASP A 73 1.36 11.42 -0.74
C ASP A 73 0.13 10.89 0.04
N SER A 74 -0.61 9.94 -0.54
CA SER A 74 -1.87 9.44 0.04
C SER A 74 -2.18 7.99 -0.30
N ALA A 75 -2.96 7.34 0.56
CA ALA A 75 -3.40 5.96 0.38
C ALA A 75 -4.24 5.77 -0.89
N ASP A 76 -5.02 6.77 -1.28
CA ASP A 76 -5.84 6.76 -2.50
C ASP A 76 -4.98 6.76 -3.77
N GLU A 77 -3.90 7.53 -3.80
CA GLU A 77 -2.94 7.51 -4.91
C GLU A 77 -2.29 6.14 -5.04
N LEU A 78 -1.80 5.59 -3.92
CA LEU A 78 -1.20 4.25 -3.89
C LEU A 78 -2.18 3.18 -4.37
N SER A 79 -3.40 3.20 -3.83
CA SER A 79 -4.48 2.29 -4.22
C SER A 79 -4.80 2.40 -5.72
N SER A 80 -4.81 3.62 -6.26
CA SER A 80 -5.02 3.86 -7.68
C SER A 80 -3.87 3.32 -8.54
N VAL A 81 -2.62 3.49 -8.13
CA VAL A 81 -1.47 2.91 -8.84
C VAL A 81 -1.58 1.39 -8.87
N VAL A 82 -1.83 0.76 -7.72
CA VAL A 82 -2.00 -0.71 -7.63
C VAL A 82 -3.19 -1.17 -8.47
N ALA A 83 -4.33 -0.46 -8.44
CA ALA A 83 -5.52 -0.83 -9.20
C ALA A 83 -5.34 -0.74 -10.72
N ASN A 84 -4.40 0.09 -11.20
CA ASN A 84 -4.05 0.21 -12.61
C ASN A 84 -3.00 -0.82 -13.07
N LYS A 85 -2.46 -1.65 -12.17
CA LYS A 85 -1.48 -2.69 -12.47
C LYS A 85 -2.14 -4.04 -12.72
N GLU A 86 -1.43 -4.89 -13.44
CA GLU A 86 -1.90 -6.25 -13.73
C GLU A 86 -1.49 -7.24 -12.63
N PRO A 87 -2.34 -8.23 -12.29
CA PRO A 87 -1.95 -9.35 -11.45
C PRO A 87 -0.71 -10.06 -12.00
N GLY A 88 0.27 -10.31 -11.14
CA GLY A 88 1.54 -10.94 -11.50
C GLY A 88 2.68 -9.96 -11.77
N GLU A 89 2.38 -8.66 -11.94
CA GLU A 89 3.42 -7.63 -12.01
C GLU A 89 4.13 -7.45 -10.67
N THR A 90 5.39 -7.03 -10.74
CA THR A 90 6.18 -6.67 -9.55
C THR A 90 6.11 -5.17 -9.36
N LEU A 91 5.60 -4.75 -8.20
CA LEU A 91 5.56 -3.37 -7.77
C LEU A 91 6.78 -3.07 -6.91
N MET A 92 7.51 -2.01 -7.22
CA MET A 92 8.61 -1.56 -6.38
C MET A 92 8.09 -0.52 -5.39
N LEU A 93 8.13 -0.83 -4.11
CA LEU A 93 7.75 0.06 -3.02
C LEU A 93 9.02 0.58 -2.34
N GLU A 94 9.13 1.88 -2.20
CA GLU A 94 10.11 2.49 -1.32
C GLU A 94 9.41 2.79 0.01
N LEU A 95 9.94 2.19 1.07
CA LEU A 95 9.39 2.29 2.40
C LEU A 95 10.42 2.79 3.40
N ARG A 96 9.94 3.32 4.50
CA ARG A 96 10.74 3.77 5.63
C ARG A 96 10.38 2.98 6.86
N ARG A 97 11.42 2.37 7.44
CA ARG A 97 11.36 1.52 8.61
C ARG A 97 12.53 1.87 9.52
N GLU A 98 12.24 2.18 10.79
CA GLU A 98 13.27 2.53 11.79
C GLU A 98 14.24 3.64 11.31
N GLY A 99 13.70 4.64 10.60
CA GLY A 99 14.47 5.76 10.03
C GLY A 99 15.31 5.42 8.80
N LYS A 100 15.29 4.18 8.31
CA LYS A 100 16.01 3.75 7.11
C LYS A 100 15.06 3.59 5.93
N THR A 101 15.49 4.00 4.75
CA THR A 101 14.80 3.67 3.51
C THR A 101 15.13 2.25 3.11
N GLU A 102 14.11 1.45 2.85
CA GLU A 102 14.21 0.13 2.25
C GLU A 102 13.39 0.09 0.96
N GLU A 103 13.91 -0.63 -0.03
CA GLU A 103 13.18 -0.91 -1.27
C GLU A 103 12.65 -2.33 -1.22
N LEU A 104 11.33 -2.47 -1.34
CA LEU A 104 10.65 -3.73 -1.30
C LEU A 104 9.96 -4.02 -2.64
N ARG A 105 10.21 -5.21 -3.19
CA ARG A 105 9.55 -5.66 -4.41
C ARG A 105 8.42 -6.60 -4.05
N VAL A 106 7.19 -6.18 -4.35
CA VAL A 106 5.99 -6.96 -4.07
C VAL A 106 5.39 -7.45 -5.37
N LYS A 107 5.26 -8.77 -5.52
CA LYS A 107 4.57 -9.35 -6.68
C LYS A 107 3.06 -9.30 -6.44
N LEU A 108 2.37 -8.44 -7.18
CA LEU A 108 0.93 -8.26 -7.08
C LEU A 108 0.20 -9.55 -7.47
N GLU A 109 -0.91 -9.83 -6.81
CA GLU A 109 -1.78 -10.97 -7.15
C GLU A 109 -3.18 -10.53 -7.54
N LYS A 110 -3.94 -11.44 -8.15
CA LYS A 110 -5.35 -11.21 -8.41
C LYS A 110 -6.06 -11.17 -7.06
N ARG A 111 -6.86 -10.12 -6.82
CA ARG A 111 -7.73 -10.07 -5.64
C ARG A 111 -8.58 -11.35 -5.60
N PRO A 112 -8.52 -12.16 -4.53
CA PRO A 112 -9.41 -13.30 -4.40
C PRO A 112 -10.86 -12.81 -4.39
N ALA A 113 -11.75 -13.51 -5.10
CA ALA A 113 -13.17 -13.21 -5.05
C ALA A 113 -13.65 -13.32 -3.58
N PRO A 114 -14.50 -12.40 -3.11
CA PRO A 114 -15.15 -12.60 -1.82
C PRO A 114 -15.89 -13.94 -1.88
N GLN A 115 -15.51 -14.89 -1.01
CA GLN A 115 -16.30 -16.09 -0.76
C GLN A 115 -17.55 -15.72 0.03
#